data_AF-A0A6G1E011-F1
#
_entry.id   AF-A0A6G1E011-F1
#
_cell.length_a   1.000
_cell.length_b   1.000
_cell.length_c   1.000
_cell.angle_alpha   90.00
_cell.angle_beta   90.00
_cell.angle_gamma   90.00
#
_symmetry.space_group_name_H-M   'P 1'
#
loop_
_entity.id
_entity.type
_entity.pdbx_description
1 polymer ?
#
loop_
_entity_poly.entity_id
_entity_poly.type
_entity_poly.pdbx_seq_one_letter_code
_entity_poly.pdbx_strand_id
1 'polypeptide(L)'
;MGNIASRSGGGVSPRPPPPPAHLDVYRHGVPPPYYHSYPRFPPGAAAPPPVPVPAQVERHRAVAVSVGVNVKGDTLRLVPDDDGRSLLLAFSFDADVPGSITVYFFAQEDDECALKATKENLLQPVTLPFKEGRGQEFKQPCGSGIDLSLFEESEVTNVGEGGVFPVAFKVEMDVSGNQESKGAHETEESKYLVKYAIFVKKDNAEYGVHVVQQILWVNGIRYVLQEIYGIGNTADKNANEDDSGKECVVCLSEPRDTTVLPCRHMCLCRECAQLLRYQTNKCPICRQPVERFLEIEFGSNTIPQQGSQELTAPQ
;
A
#
# COMPACT_ATOMS: atom_id res chain seq x y z
N MET A 1 -59.86 -21.69 47.50
CA MET A 1 -61.10 -21.13 46.92
C MET A 1 -60.68 -19.92 46.09
N GLY A 2 -60.83 -19.80 44.78
CA GLY A 2 -61.34 -20.68 43.73
C GLY A 2 -60.85 -20.15 42.37
N ASN A 3 -60.37 -21.07 41.53
CA ASN A 3 -60.73 -21.35 40.14
C ASN A 3 -61.18 -20.29 39.09
N ILE A 4 -60.62 -20.49 37.86
CA ILE A 4 -61.18 -20.34 36.49
C ILE A 4 -61.15 -18.89 35.90
N ALA A 5 -60.72 -18.55 34.67
CA ALA A 5 -60.55 -19.28 33.40
C ALA A 5 -59.53 -18.60 32.44
N SER A 6 -59.15 -19.40 31.43
CA SER A 6 -58.47 -19.17 30.16
C SER A 6 -58.76 -17.88 29.37
N ARG A 7 -57.73 -17.36 28.68
CA ARG A 7 -57.87 -16.83 27.31
C ARG A 7 -56.51 -16.74 26.59
N SER A 8 -56.35 -17.63 25.61
CA SER A 8 -55.35 -17.57 24.55
C SER A 8 -55.67 -16.40 23.61
N GLY A 9 -54.78 -15.40 23.57
CA GLY A 9 -54.82 -14.29 22.62
C GLY A 9 -53.63 -14.35 21.68
N GLY A 10 -53.83 -14.90 20.49
CA GLY A 10 -52.86 -14.82 19.40
C GLY A 10 -52.77 -13.39 18.88
N GLY A 11 -51.63 -12.74 19.12
CA GLY A 11 -51.26 -11.49 18.46
C GLY A 11 -50.52 -11.80 17.17
N VAL A 12 -51.19 -11.63 16.03
CA VAL A 12 -50.59 -11.72 14.70
C VAL A 12 -49.77 -10.46 14.46
N SER A 13 -48.44 -10.58 14.43
CA SER A 13 -47.56 -9.50 13.96
C SER A 13 -47.85 -9.22 12.47
N PRO A 14 -47.92 -7.95 12.02
CA PRO A 14 -48.11 -7.65 10.62
C PRO A 14 -46.91 -8.19 9.82
N ARG A 15 -47.19 -8.98 8.77
CA ARG A 15 -46.16 -9.46 7.84
C ARG A 15 -45.48 -8.25 7.18
N PRO A 16 -44.14 -8.27 7.01
CA PRO A 16 -43.47 -7.27 6.21
C PRO A 16 -43.99 -7.28 4.76
N PRO A 17 -44.00 -6.13 4.08
CA PRO A 17 -44.44 -6.05 2.69
C PRO A 17 -43.56 -6.97 1.81
N PRO A 18 -44.14 -7.59 0.76
CA PRO A 18 -43.36 -8.41 -0.15
C PRO A 18 -42.29 -7.54 -0.85
N PRO A 19 -41.09 -8.10 -1.11
CA PRO A 19 -40.06 -7.40 -1.85
C PRO A 19 -40.56 -7.03 -3.26
N PRO A 20 -40.00 -5.97 -3.89
CA PRO A 20 -40.38 -5.57 -5.23
C PRO A 20 -40.22 -6.73 -6.23
N ALA A 21 -41.18 -6.84 -7.15
CA ALA A 21 -41.42 -7.99 -8.04
C ALA A 21 -40.24 -8.44 -8.93
N HIS A 22 -39.11 -7.72 -8.91
CA HIS A 22 -37.89 -8.07 -9.63
C HIS A 22 -36.96 -9.04 -8.85
N LEU A 23 -37.29 -9.39 -7.60
CA LEU A 23 -36.48 -10.29 -6.76
C LEU A 23 -37.03 -11.72 -6.63
N ASP A 24 -38.24 -12.02 -7.10
CA ASP A 24 -38.82 -13.38 -7.03
C ASP A 24 -38.30 -14.35 -8.10
N VAL A 25 -37.50 -13.88 -9.07
CA VAL A 25 -36.99 -14.71 -10.16
C VAL A 25 -35.86 -15.67 -9.70
N TYR A 26 -35.29 -15.46 -8.51
CA TYR A 26 -34.19 -16.29 -8.01
C TYR A 26 -34.60 -17.51 -7.17
N ARG A 27 -35.90 -17.76 -6.96
CA ARG A 27 -36.37 -18.84 -6.07
C ARG A 27 -36.82 -20.12 -6.76
N HIS A 28 -37.05 -20.08 -8.07
CA HIS A 28 -37.33 -21.26 -8.88
C HIS A 28 -36.52 -21.13 -10.15
N GLY A 29 -35.54 -22.02 -10.35
CA GLY A 29 -34.53 -21.98 -11.42
C GLY A 29 -35.11 -22.02 -12.84
N VAL A 30 -35.70 -20.91 -13.28
CA VAL A 30 -36.22 -20.69 -14.62
C VAL A 30 -35.47 -19.47 -15.19
N PRO A 31 -34.72 -19.63 -16.30
CA PRO A 31 -33.97 -18.53 -16.89
C PRO A 31 -34.91 -17.51 -17.57
N PRO A 32 -34.54 -16.21 -17.60
CA PRO A 32 -35.36 -15.14 -18.17
C PRO A 32 -35.57 -15.27 -19.70
N PRO A 33 -36.67 -14.72 -20.25
CA PRO A 33 -37.20 -15.06 -21.57
C PRO A 33 -36.47 -14.41 -22.77
N TYR A 34 -35.27 -13.85 -22.56
CA TYR A 34 -34.45 -13.30 -23.65
C TYR A 34 -33.14 -14.07 -23.77
N TYR A 35 -33.25 -15.39 -23.97
CA TYR A 35 -32.17 -16.13 -24.63
C TYR A 35 -32.38 -15.97 -26.13
N HIS A 36 -31.56 -15.13 -26.76
CA HIS A 36 -31.32 -15.27 -28.19
C HIS A 36 -30.89 -16.71 -28.44
N SER A 37 -31.64 -17.39 -29.30
CA SER A 37 -31.37 -18.74 -29.75
C SER A 37 -29.99 -18.80 -30.39
N TYR A 38 -28.98 -19.21 -29.63
CA TYR A 38 -27.72 -19.65 -30.21
C TYR A 38 -28.02 -20.89 -31.07
N PRO A 39 -27.57 -20.93 -32.34
CA PRO A 39 -27.68 -22.12 -33.16
C PRO A 39 -27.02 -23.29 -32.42
N ARG A 40 -27.71 -24.43 -32.36
CA ARG A 40 -27.19 -25.67 -31.77
C ARG A 40 -25.78 -25.93 -32.29
N PHE A 41 -24.82 -25.98 -31.38
CA PHE A 41 -23.44 -26.33 -31.70
C PHE A 41 -23.41 -27.73 -32.35
N PRO A 42 -22.69 -27.91 -33.48
CA PRO A 42 -22.53 -29.21 -34.08
C PRO A 42 -21.73 -30.13 -33.14
N PRO A 43 -21.99 -31.47 -33.16
CA PRO A 43 -21.26 -32.42 -32.33
C PRO A 43 -19.77 -32.37 -32.70
N GLY A 44 -18.90 -31.94 -31.77
CA GLY A 44 -17.45 -31.87 -31.97
C GLY A 44 -16.80 -30.51 -31.68
N ALA A 45 -17.55 -29.48 -31.33
CA ALA A 45 -16.96 -28.20 -30.92
C ALA A 45 -16.34 -28.27 -29.52
N ALA A 46 -15.14 -27.70 -29.38
CA ALA A 46 -14.46 -27.55 -28.10
C ALA A 46 -15.34 -26.78 -27.11
N ALA A 47 -15.35 -27.22 -25.84
CA ALA A 47 -16.08 -26.57 -24.77
C ALA A 47 -15.69 -25.08 -24.69
N PRO A 48 -16.64 -24.17 -24.38
CA PRO A 48 -16.29 -22.78 -24.11
C PRO A 48 -15.24 -22.72 -22.99
N PRO A 49 -14.29 -21.77 -23.05
CA PRO A 49 -13.30 -21.62 -22.00
C PRO A 49 -14.00 -21.45 -20.64
N PRO A 50 -13.44 -22.00 -19.55
CA PRO A 50 -14.02 -21.86 -18.23
C PRO A 50 -14.24 -20.37 -17.93
N VAL A 51 -15.43 -20.05 -17.41
CA VAL A 51 -15.76 -18.70 -16.93
C VAL A 51 -14.67 -18.32 -15.91
N PRO A 52 -13.98 -17.17 -16.07
CA PRO A 52 -12.98 -16.75 -15.11
C PRO A 52 -13.62 -16.68 -13.72
N VAL A 53 -13.01 -17.32 -12.72
CA VAL A 53 -13.43 -17.14 -11.33
C VAL A 53 -13.30 -15.64 -11.04
N PRO A 54 -14.37 -14.96 -10.61
CA PRO A 54 -14.31 -13.54 -10.36
C PRO A 54 -13.27 -13.24 -9.28
N ALA A 55 -12.35 -12.32 -9.59
CA ALA A 55 -11.32 -11.92 -8.66
C ALA A 55 -11.93 -11.45 -7.33
N GLN A 56 -11.27 -11.81 -6.24
CA GLN A 56 -11.73 -11.45 -4.89
C GLN A 56 -11.57 -9.94 -4.67
N VAL A 57 -12.49 -9.38 -3.88
CA VAL A 57 -12.47 -7.99 -3.46
C VAL A 57 -12.16 -7.98 -1.97
N GLU A 58 -11.02 -7.39 -1.62
CA GLU A 58 -10.63 -7.16 -0.24
C GLU A 58 -10.85 -5.68 0.10
N ARG A 59 -11.51 -5.43 1.23
CA ARG A 59 -11.83 -4.08 1.69
C ARG A 59 -10.88 -3.73 2.83
N HIS A 60 -10.10 -2.68 2.64
CA HIS A 60 -9.20 -2.19 3.66
C HIS A 60 -9.57 -0.75 3.98
N ARG A 61 -9.79 -0.49 5.28
CA ARG A 61 -9.95 0.88 5.77
C ARG A 61 -8.56 1.49 5.87
N ALA A 62 -8.31 2.56 5.11
CA ALA A 62 -7.03 3.25 5.17
C ALA A 62 -7.02 4.23 6.35
N VAL A 63 -5.99 4.12 7.18
CA VAL A 63 -5.65 5.16 8.15
C VAL A 63 -4.60 6.05 7.50
N ALA A 64 -4.88 7.35 7.40
CA ALA A 64 -3.89 8.30 6.92
C ALA A 64 -2.80 8.45 8.01
N VAL A 65 -1.64 7.84 7.76
CA VAL A 65 -0.46 8.00 8.62
C VAL A 65 0.50 8.96 7.92
N SER A 66 0.78 10.10 8.54
CA SER A 66 1.79 11.03 8.02
C SER A 66 3.16 10.40 8.20
N VAL A 67 3.91 10.25 7.11
CA VAL A 67 5.28 9.74 7.15
C VAL A 67 6.22 10.79 7.74
N GLY A 68 6.11 12.07 7.39
CA GLY A 68 7.01 13.15 7.84
C GLY A 68 8.30 13.30 7.02
N VAL A 69 8.53 12.38 6.08
CA VAL A 69 9.56 12.46 5.05
C VAL A 69 9.02 11.91 3.73
N ASN A 70 9.38 12.55 2.63
CA ASN A 70 9.03 12.15 1.28
C ASN A 70 10.28 11.98 0.43
N VAL A 71 10.69 10.73 0.21
CA VAL A 71 11.79 10.40 -0.71
C VAL A 71 11.26 10.30 -2.14
N LYS A 72 11.74 11.16 -3.04
CA LYS A 72 11.31 11.26 -4.44
C LYS A 72 11.88 10.11 -5.25
N GLY A 73 11.07 9.08 -5.45
CA GLY A 73 11.50 7.82 -6.05
C GLY A 73 12.07 7.94 -7.46
N ASP A 74 11.61 8.90 -8.25
CA ASP A 74 12.09 9.23 -9.59
C ASP A 74 13.52 9.82 -9.61
N THR A 75 13.97 10.39 -8.50
CA THR A 75 15.34 10.92 -8.34
C THR A 75 16.34 9.90 -7.79
N LEU A 76 15.86 8.72 -7.39
CA LEU A 76 16.67 7.65 -6.82
C LEU A 76 17.60 7.08 -7.90
N ARG A 77 18.91 7.20 -7.66
CA ARG A 77 19.93 6.86 -8.65
C ARG A 77 21.21 6.37 -7.98
N LEU A 78 22.03 5.71 -8.79
CA LEU A 78 23.40 5.35 -8.47
C LEU A 78 24.33 6.30 -9.21
N VAL A 79 25.33 6.82 -8.52
CA VAL A 79 26.36 7.69 -9.09
C VAL A 79 27.74 7.09 -8.82
N PRO A 80 28.73 7.26 -9.71
CA PRO A 80 30.09 6.80 -9.45
C PRO A 80 30.69 7.45 -8.20
N ASP A 81 31.44 6.66 -7.43
CA ASP A 81 32.30 7.12 -6.35
C ASP A 81 33.65 7.63 -6.92
N ASP A 82 34.46 8.27 -6.08
CA ASP A 82 35.76 8.85 -6.44
C ASP A 82 36.79 7.79 -6.90
N ASP A 83 36.57 6.51 -6.56
CA ASP A 83 37.40 5.38 -6.99
C ASP A 83 37.11 4.91 -8.44
N GLY A 84 36.04 5.43 -9.05
CA GLY A 84 35.60 5.10 -10.41
C GLY A 84 35.03 3.69 -10.60
N ARG A 85 34.84 2.91 -9.52
CA ARG A 85 34.32 1.53 -9.57
C ARG A 85 33.09 1.35 -8.69
N SER A 86 33.11 1.96 -7.51
CA SER A 86 32.03 1.88 -6.54
C SER A 86 30.90 2.81 -6.93
N LEU A 87 29.68 2.44 -6.51
CA LEU A 87 28.47 3.20 -6.76
C LEU A 87 27.88 3.72 -5.44
N LEU A 88 27.53 5.00 -5.44
CA LEU A 88 26.91 5.72 -4.34
C LEU A 88 25.42 5.93 -4.62
N LEU A 89 24.57 5.71 -3.61
CA LEU A 89 23.16 6.03 -3.64
C LEU A 89 22.96 7.55 -3.48
N ALA A 90 22.12 8.12 -4.33
CA ALA A 90 21.70 9.52 -4.25
C ALA A 90 20.21 9.67 -4.59
N PHE A 91 19.55 10.61 -3.93
CA PHE A 91 18.15 10.95 -4.17
C PHE A 91 17.79 12.30 -3.57
N SER A 92 16.69 12.88 -4.06
CA SER A 92 16.07 14.06 -3.48
C SER A 92 14.96 13.67 -2.51
N PHE A 93 14.77 14.49 -1.48
CA PHE A 93 13.72 14.28 -0.50
C PHE A 93 13.21 15.61 0.09
N ASP A 94 12.02 15.56 0.65
CA ASP A 94 11.47 16.62 1.50
C ASP A 94 11.29 16.03 2.91
N ALA A 95 11.59 16.81 3.95
CA ALA A 95 11.44 16.38 5.34
C ALA A 95 10.75 17.48 6.15
N ASP A 96 9.77 17.07 6.95
CA ASP A 96 9.01 17.98 7.83
C ASP A 96 9.69 18.18 9.19
N VAL A 97 10.63 17.30 9.55
CA VAL A 97 11.39 17.31 10.80
C VAL A 97 12.85 16.95 10.52
N PRO A 98 13.82 17.34 11.38
CA PRO A 98 15.19 16.83 11.29
C PRO A 98 15.25 15.31 11.53
N GLY A 99 16.37 14.70 11.16
CA GLY A 99 16.55 13.26 11.32
C GLY A 99 17.86 12.78 10.71
N SER A 100 17.94 11.48 10.44
CA SER A 100 19.10 10.87 9.79
C SER A 100 18.71 9.80 8.76
N ILE A 101 19.55 9.67 7.72
CA ILE A 101 19.43 8.64 6.69
C ILE A 101 20.59 7.68 6.85
N THR A 102 20.30 6.41 7.07
CA THR A 102 21.28 5.33 7.13
C THR A 102 21.14 4.40 5.94
N VAL A 103 22.20 4.18 5.18
CA VAL A 103 22.23 3.24 4.03
C VAL A 103 22.89 1.94 4.46
N TYR A 104 22.26 0.82 4.12
CA TYR A 104 22.70 -0.54 4.36
C TYR A 104 22.80 -1.28 3.03
N PHE A 105 23.87 -2.05 2.85
CA PHE A 105 23.98 -3.04 1.79
C PHE A 105 23.79 -4.45 2.36
N PHE A 106 23.06 -5.29 1.64
CA PHE A 106 22.68 -6.64 2.07
C PHE A 106 22.00 -6.65 3.45
N ALA A 107 20.94 -5.84 3.55
CA ALA A 107 20.22 -5.59 4.79
C ALA A 107 19.18 -6.68 5.09
N GLN A 108 19.02 -7.02 6.36
CA GLN A 108 18.06 -8.00 6.85
C GLN A 108 17.45 -7.50 8.17
N GLU A 109 16.14 -7.67 8.36
CA GLU A 109 15.50 -7.47 9.66
C GLU A 109 15.74 -8.73 10.52
N ASP A 110 16.19 -8.56 11.76
CA ASP A 110 16.26 -9.66 12.73
C ASP A 110 14.92 -9.85 13.47
N ASP A 111 14.90 -10.80 14.41
CA ASP A 111 13.71 -11.13 15.19
C ASP A 111 13.26 -9.96 16.09
N GLU A 112 14.18 -9.06 16.45
CA GLU A 112 13.91 -7.82 17.17
C GLU A 112 13.48 -6.66 16.24
N CYS A 113 13.26 -6.93 14.95
CA CYS A 113 12.93 -5.95 13.92
C CYS A 113 14.00 -4.88 13.71
N ALA A 114 15.24 -5.14 14.15
CA ALA A 114 16.38 -4.28 13.89
C ALA A 114 16.98 -4.59 12.53
N LEU A 115 17.26 -3.53 11.77
CA LEU A 115 17.88 -3.64 10.45
C LEU A 115 19.40 -3.83 10.60
N LYS A 116 19.92 -4.94 10.09
CA LYS A 116 21.35 -5.30 10.15
C LYS A 116 21.90 -5.55 8.75
N ALA A 117 23.19 -5.25 8.53
CA ALA A 117 23.89 -5.60 7.31
C ALA A 117 24.55 -6.97 7.44
N THR A 118 24.18 -7.93 6.60
CA THR A 118 24.74 -9.29 6.62
C THR A 118 26.21 -9.33 6.23
N LYS A 119 26.68 -8.32 5.48
CA LYS A 119 28.07 -8.16 5.02
C LYS A 119 28.75 -6.92 5.63
N GLU A 120 28.45 -6.58 6.89
CA GLU A 120 28.96 -5.37 7.59
C GLU A 120 30.49 -5.25 7.61
N ASN A 121 31.22 -6.37 7.63
CA ASN A 121 32.69 -6.38 7.56
C ASN A 121 33.25 -5.87 6.22
N LEU A 122 32.44 -5.90 5.16
CA LEU A 122 32.81 -5.43 3.82
C LEU A 122 32.21 -4.05 3.53
N LEU A 123 30.97 -3.84 3.97
CA LEU A 123 30.16 -2.66 3.67
C LEU A 123 29.48 -2.19 4.95
N GLN A 124 30.13 -1.27 5.66
CA GLN A 124 29.57 -0.71 6.89
C GLN A 124 28.41 0.24 6.56
N PRO A 125 27.31 0.18 7.32
CA PRO A 125 26.23 1.15 7.19
C PRO A 125 26.74 2.57 7.42
N VAL A 126 26.26 3.51 6.61
CA VAL A 126 26.61 4.93 6.74
C VAL A 126 25.38 5.76 7.05
N THR A 127 25.48 6.55 8.12
CA THR A 127 24.44 7.45 8.61
C THR A 127 24.83 8.91 8.35
N LEU A 128 23.91 9.68 7.75
CA LEU A 128 24.04 11.12 7.57
C LEU A 128 22.85 11.86 8.19
N PRO A 129 23.08 12.89 9.02
CA PRO A 129 22.01 13.72 9.54
C PRO A 129 21.50 14.70 8.48
N PHE A 130 20.24 15.11 8.61
CA PHE A 130 19.61 16.15 7.80
C PHE A 130 18.72 17.06 8.67
N LYS A 131 18.34 18.21 8.13
CA LYS A 131 17.40 19.15 8.77
C LYS A 131 16.04 19.08 8.09
N GLU A 132 15.01 19.64 8.71
CA GLU A 132 13.75 19.90 8.01
C GLU A 132 13.99 20.81 6.78
N GLY A 133 13.24 20.57 5.71
CA GLY A 133 13.41 21.30 4.45
C GLY A 133 12.89 20.54 3.23
N ARG A 134 12.63 21.29 2.17
CA ARG A 134 12.17 20.78 0.87
C ARG A 134 13.29 20.81 -0.16
N GLY A 135 13.24 19.89 -1.11
CA GLY A 135 14.20 19.81 -2.22
C GLY A 135 15.62 19.48 -1.77
N GLN A 136 15.76 18.80 -0.62
CA GLN A 136 17.05 18.38 -0.12
C GLN A 136 17.62 17.27 -1.00
N GLU A 137 18.95 17.18 -1.05
CA GLU A 137 19.65 16.13 -1.78
C GLU A 137 20.48 15.29 -0.79
N PHE A 138 20.24 13.98 -0.82
CA PHE A 138 21.09 12.99 -0.17
C PHE A 138 22.04 12.41 -1.21
N LYS A 139 23.31 12.28 -0.83
CA LYS A 139 24.33 11.50 -1.54
C LYS A 139 25.17 10.77 -0.49
N GLN A 140 25.41 9.48 -0.69
CA GLN A 140 26.35 8.75 0.15
C GLN A 140 27.74 9.42 0.15
N PRO A 141 28.46 9.43 1.28
CA PRO A 141 29.84 9.90 1.37
C PRO A 141 30.78 9.11 0.46
N CYS A 142 31.78 9.77 -0.10
CA CYS A 142 32.80 9.11 -0.91
C CYS A 142 33.53 8.03 -0.09
N GLY A 143 33.81 6.89 -0.72
CA GLY A 143 34.41 5.71 -0.08
C GLY A 143 33.43 4.80 0.67
N SER A 144 32.13 5.10 0.64
CA SER A 144 31.08 4.23 1.21
C SER A 144 30.23 3.52 0.15
N GLY A 145 30.61 3.64 -1.12
CA GLY A 145 29.91 3.02 -2.23
C GLY A 145 30.08 1.50 -2.27
N ILE A 146 29.28 0.86 -3.12
CA ILE A 146 29.36 -0.58 -3.39
C ILE A 146 30.00 -0.84 -4.75
N ASP A 147 31.03 -1.69 -4.78
CA ASP A 147 31.55 -2.28 -6.02
C ASP A 147 30.75 -3.55 -6.33
N LEU A 148 29.81 -3.44 -7.27
CA LEU A 148 28.92 -4.54 -7.66
C LEU A 148 29.66 -5.71 -8.32
N SER A 149 30.89 -5.50 -8.82
CA SER A 149 31.68 -6.59 -9.44
C SER A 149 32.19 -7.61 -8.43
N LEU A 150 32.14 -7.29 -7.13
CA LEU A 150 32.56 -8.17 -6.03
C LEU A 150 31.47 -9.18 -5.62
N PHE A 151 30.28 -9.11 -6.21
CA PHE A 151 29.11 -9.90 -5.81
C PHE A 151 28.51 -10.64 -7.00
N GLU A 152 27.82 -11.74 -6.74
CA GLU A 152 27.09 -12.44 -7.80
C GLU A 152 25.88 -11.61 -8.25
N GLU A 153 25.56 -11.65 -9.55
CA GLU A 153 24.45 -10.85 -10.11
C GLU A 153 23.11 -11.16 -9.42
N SER A 154 22.88 -12.42 -9.04
CA SER A 154 21.68 -12.83 -8.31
C SER A 154 21.59 -12.25 -6.90
N GLU A 155 22.71 -12.04 -6.22
CA GLU A 155 22.76 -11.46 -4.86
C GLU A 155 22.37 -9.98 -4.85
N VAL A 156 22.59 -9.26 -5.96
CA VAL A 156 22.34 -7.82 -6.07
C VAL A 156 21.03 -7.49 -6.79
N THR A 157 20.57 -8.37 -7.67
CA THR A 157 19.34 -8.15 -8.46
C THR A 157 18.08 -8.75 -7.87
N ASN A 158 18.19 -9.60 -6.85
CA ASN A 158 17.04 -10.25 -6.22
C ASN A 158 17.04 -10.04 -4.71
N VAL A 159 15.88 -10.27 -4.10
CA VAL A 159 15.80 -10.46 -2.65
C VAL A 159 16.41 -11.83 -2.33
N GLY A 160 17.47 -11.84 -1.53
CA GLY A 160 18.19 -13.04 -1.14
C GLY A 160 17.39 -13.93 -0.19
N GLU A 161 17.90 -15.15 0.01
CA GLU A 161 17.34 -16.09 0.99
C GLU A 161 17.27 -15.47 2.38
N GLY A 162 16.24 -15.80 3.16
CA GLY A 162 16.04 -15.23 4.49
C GLY A 162 15.60 -13.76 4.51
N GLY A 163 15.23 -13.18 3.35
CA GLY A 163 14.76 -11.80 3.27
C GLY A 163 15.88 -10.76 3.28
N VAL A 164 17.03 -11.10 2.68
CA VAL A 164 18.16 -10.17 2.55
C VAL A 164 17.94 -9.26 1.35
N PHE A 165 17.87 -7.96 1.59
CA PHE A 165 17.69 -6.96 0.54
C PHE A 165 19.04 -6.35 0.14
N PRO A 166 19.39 -6.30 -1.16
CA PRO A 166 20.66 -5.75 -1.63
C PRO A 166 20.93 -4.33 -1.14
N VAL A 167 19.89 -3.49 -1.10
CA VAL A 167 19.95 -2.12 -0.58
C VAL A 167 18.78 -1.91 0.38
N ALA A 168 19.05 -1.31 1.52
CA ALA A 168 18.02 -0.67 2.33
C ALA A 168 18.51 0.69 2.80
N PHE A 169 17.60 1.67 2.85
CA PHE A 169 17.90 2.93 3.53
C PHE A 169 16.81 3.26 4.54
N LYS A 170 17.26 3.49 5.77
CA LYS A 170 16.44 3.83 6.94
C LYS A 170 16.48 5.33 7.11
N VAL A 171 15.32 5.95 7.20
CA VAL A 171 15.15 7.37 7.50
C VAL A 171 14.53 7.48 8.89
N GLU A 172 15.34 7.85 9.87
CA GLU A 172 14.91 8.12 11.24
C GLU A 172 14.53 9.58 11.37
N MET A 173 13.40 9.84 12.03
CA MET A 173 12.87 11.19 12.23
C MET A 173 12.97 11.55 13.70
N ASP A 174 13.53 12.72 13.98
CA ASP A 174 13.66 13.22 15.34
C ASP A 174 12.28 13.73 15.79
N VAL A 175 11.55 12.90 16.53
CA VAL A 175 10.29 13.30 17.15
C VAL A 175 10.64 13.99 18.47
N SER A 176 11.03 15.26 18.41
CA SER A 176 11.24 16.04 19.62
C SER A 176 9.91 16.25 20.33
N GLY A 177 9.69 15.52 21.43
CA GLY A 177 8.62 15.79 22.37
C GLY A 177 8.83 17.16 23.00
N ASN A 178 8.11 18.17 22.51
CA ASN A 178 8.03 19.45 23.20
C ASN A 178 7.22 19.29 24.49
N GLN A 179 7.80 18.73 25.55
CA GLN A 179 7.43 19.05 26.93
C GLN A 179 8.62 18.91 27.87
N GLU A 180 9.05 20.04 28.43
CA GLU A 180 9.70 20.07 29.74
C GLU A 180 8.71 19.52 30.79
N SER A 181 8.78 18.23 31.09
CA SER A 181 8.15 17.67 32.28
C SER A 181 8.92 16.46 32.76
N LYS A 182 9.76 16.70 33.78
CA LYS A 182 10.40 15.66 34.59
C LYS A 182 9.33 14.67 35.09
N GLY A 183 9.40 13.41 34.66
CA GLY A 183 8.85 12.29 35.42
C GLY A 183 8.28 11.13 34.61
N ALA A 184 9.02 10.03 34.62
CA ALA A 184 8.61 8.62 34.46
C ALA A 184 8.18 8.13 33.06
N HIS A 185 9.04 7.27 32.51
CA HIS A 185 8.83 6.40 31.34
C HIS A 185 8.35 7.11 30.07
N GLU A 186 9.20 8.00 29.55
CA GLU A 186 9.15 8.40 28.14
C GLU A 186 9.38 7.15 27.29
N THR A 187 8.30 6.58 26.75
CA THR A 187 8.43 5.64 25.64
C THR A 187 8.86 6.51 24.47
N GLU A 188 10.16 6.52 24.13
CA GLU A 188 10.66 7.26 22.97
C GLU A 188 9.80 6.93 21.76
N GLU A 189 9.13 7.95 21.21
CA GLU A 189 8.30 7.81 20.02
C GLU A 189 9.21 7.56 18.82
N SER A 190 9.56 6.29 18.61
CA SER A 190 10.39 5.89 17.48
C SER A 190 9.55 5.93 16.19
N LYS A 191 9.96 6.81 15.28
CA LYS A 191 9.36 6.93 13.96
C LYS A 191 10.43 6.86 12.89
N TYR A 192 10.34 5.85 12.03
CA TYR A 192 11.29 5.70 10.94
C TYR A 192 10.68 5.01 9.71
N LEU A 193 11.18 5.38 8.54
CA LEU A 193 10.82 4.79 7.26
C LEU A 193 11.99 3.95 6.76
N VAL A 194 11.76 2.69 6.40
CA VAL A 194 12.74 1.87 5.69
C VAL A 194 12.27 1.66 4.26
N LYS A 195 13.12 1.95 3.28
CA LYS A 195 12.91 1.56 1.88
C LYS A 195 13.92 0.47 1.51
N TYR A 196 13.41 -0.64 1.02
CA TYR A 196 14.16 -1.79 0.53
C TYR A 196 14.20 -1.78 -1.00
N ALA A 197 15.37 -1.99 -1.56
CA ALA A 197 15.60 -1.91 -3.00
C ALA A 197 16.56 -3.00 -3.49
N ILE A 198 16.44 -3.28 -4.79
CA ILE A 198 17.32 -4.16 -5.55
C ILE A 198 18.06 -3.35 -6.62
N PHE A 199 19.19 -3.86 -7.08
CA PHE A 199 19.87 -3.33 -8.25
C PHE A 199 19.18 -3.85 -9.52
N VAL A 200 19.05 -2.99 -10.52
CA VAL A 200 18.47 -3.36 -11.81
C VAL A 200 19.50 -3.11 -12.90
N LYS A 201 19.93 -4.17 -13.58
CA LYS A 201 20.86 -4.07 -14.70
C LYS A 201 20.14 -3.45 -15.89
N LYS A 202 20.73 -2.40 -16.45
CA LYS A 202 20.27 -1.74 -17.69
C LYS A 202 21.00 -2.33 -18.89
N ASP A 203 20.44 -2.12 -20.08
CA ASP A 203 20.98 -2.66 -21.35
C ASP A 203 22.40 -2.20 -21.67
N ASN A 204 22.82 -1.04 -21.13
CA ASN A 204 24.16 -0.47 -21.27
C ASN A 204 25.18 -0.98 -20.24
N ALA A 205 24.87 -2.06 -19.51
CA ALA A 205 25.66 -2.59 -18.40
C ALA A 205 25.84 -1.62 -17.21
N GLU A 206 25.04 -0.55 -17.13
CA GLU A 206 24.90 0.25 -15.92
C GLU A 206 23.88 -0.36 -14.97
N TYR A 207 23.97 -0.03 -13.69
CA TYR A 207 22.98 -0.42 -12.70
C TYR A 207 22.08 0.78 -12.34
N GLY A 208 20.79 0.51 -12.25
CA GLY A 208 19.82 1.32 -11.53
C GLY A 208 19.51 0.71 -10.17
N VAL A 209 18.66 1.40 -9.42
CA VAL A 209 18.14 0.95 -8.13
C VAL A 209 16.62 1.04 -8.16
N HIS A 210 15.94 0.00 -7.69
CA HIS A 210 14.48 -0.07 -7.69
C HIS A 210 13.96 -0.47 -6.32
N VAL A 211 13.11 0.39 -5.73
CA VAL A 211 12.46 0.12 -4.45
C VAL A 211 11.40 -0.96 -4.64
N VAL A 212 11.56 -2.07 -3.93
CA VAL A 212 10.63 -3.22 -3.98
C VAL A 212 9.67 -3.23 -2.80
N GLN A 213 10.07 -2.66 -1.66
CA GLN A 213 9.27 -2.64 -0.44
C GLN A 213 9.60 -1.41 0.40
N GLN A 214 8.61 -0.91 1.14
CA GLN A 214 8.83 0.16 2.11
C GLN A 214 7.95 -0.04 3.34
N ILE A 215 8.49 0.30 4.50
CA ILE A 215 7.89 0.05 5.79
C ILE A 215 8.02 1.31 6.63
N LEU A 216 6.90 1.80 7.15
CA LEU A 216 6.87 2.85 8.15
C LEU A 216 6.68 2.21 9.54
N TRP A 217 7.56 2.57 10.46
CA TRP A 217 7.46 2.24 11.87
C TRP A 217 7.01 3.48 12.64
N VAL A 218 5.97 3.34 13.46
CA VAL A 218 5.50 4.39 14.37
C VAL A 218 5.21 3.76 15.72
N ASN A 219 5.97 4.13 16.74
CA ASN A 219 5.78 3.66 18.12
C ASN A 219 5.70 2.12 18.21
N GLY A 220 6.60 1.42 17.50
CA GLY A 220 6.64 -0.04 17.43
C GLY A 220 5.59 -0.70 16.53
N ILE A 221 4.67 0.07 15.93
CA ILE A 221 3.70 -0.46 14.98
C ILE A 221 4.30 -0.41 13.56
N ARG A 222 4.28 -1.58 12.90
CA ARG A 222 4.80 -1.79 11.54
C ARG A 222 3.71 -1.59 10.49
N TYR A 223 3.92 -0.65 9.58
CA TYR A 223 3.03 -0.39 8.45
C TYR A 223 3.77 -0.68 7.13
N VAL A 224 3.32 -1.69 6.38
CA VAL A 224 3.83 -1.94 5.03
C VAL A 224 3.18 -0.93 4.08
N LEU A 225 4.00 -0.03 3.54
CA LEU A 225 3.53 0.98 2.59
C LEU A 225 3.55 0.40 1.17
N GLN A 226 2.45 0.58 0.45
CA GLN A 226 2.36 0.22 -0.96
C GLN A 226 2.22 1.49 -1.79
N GLU A 227 3.10 1.65 -2.78
CA GLU A 227 2.87 2.67 -3.82
C GLU A 227 1.61 2.31 -4.58
N ILE A 228 0.69 3.26 -4.67
CA ILE A 228 -0.51 3.12 -5.45
C ILE A 228 -0.42 4.13 -6.59
N TYR A 229 -0.34 3.64 -7.81
CA TYR A 229 -0.21 4.47 -9.00
C TYR A 229 -1.58 5.04 -9.38
N GLY A 230 -1.64 6.32 -9.70
CA GLY A 230 -2.91 7.00 -10.07
C GLY A 230 -3.60 7.75 -8.93
N ILE A 231 -2.99 7.81 -7.74
CA ILE A 231 -3.30 8.78 -6.69
C ILE A 231 -2.45 10.03 -6.95
N GLY A 232 -3.05 11.10 -7.48
CA GLY A 232 -2.36 12.40 -7.54
C GLY A 232 -2.01 12.88 -6.13
N ASN A 233 -0.83 13.48 -5.95
CA ASN A 233 -0.33 13.94 -4.66
C ASN A 233 -1.29 14.98 -4.05
N THR A 234 -2.09 14.60 -3.04
CA THR A 234 -3.08 15.50 -2.40
C THR A 234 -2.46 16.52 -1.45
N ALA A 235 -1.13 16.52 -1.29
CA ALA A 235 -0.40 17.39 -0.38
C ALA A 235 -0.08 18.78 -0.94
N ASP A 236 -0.17 18.99 -2.25
CA ASP A 236 0.02 20.31 -2.86
C ASP A 236 -1.30 21.09 -2.91
N LYS A 237 -1.64 21.76 -1.80
CA LYS A 237 -2.80 22.67 -1.70
C LYS A 237 -2.70 23.95 -2.56
N ASN A 238 -1.73 24.03 -3.48
CA ASN A 238 -1.42 25.23 -4.24
C ASN A 238 -1.28 24.98 -5.75
N ALA A 239 -2.14 24.16 -6.33
CA ALA A 239 -2.32 24.14 -7.78
C ALA A 239 -3.82 24.14 -8.10
N ASN A 240 -4.26 25.10 -8.92
CA ASN A 240 -5.55 25.07 -9.61
C ASN A 240 -5.52 23.94 -10.65
N GLU A 241 -5.42 22.70 -10.19
CA GLU A 241 -5.41 21.51 -11.04
C GLU A 241 -6.81 20.93 -11.13
N ASP A 242 -7.31 21.01 -12.36
CA ASP A 242 -8.50 20.38 -12.90
C ASP A 242 -8.73 18.98 -12.30
N ASP A 243 -9.92 18.76 -11.72
CA ASP A 243 -10.27 17.54 -10.98
C ASP A 243 -10.38 16.29 -11.88
N SER A 244 -10.25 16.50 -13.20
CA SER A 244 -10.34 15.51 -14.27
C SER A 244 -9.25 14.41 -14.24
N GLY A 245 -8.30 14.46 -13.30
CA GLY A 245 -7.29 13.43 -13.07
C GLY A 245 -7.65 12.34 -12.06
N LYS A 246 -8.71 12.52 -11.25
CA LYS A 246 -9.01 11.65 -10.08
C LYS A 246 -10.19 10.69 -10.27
N GLU A 247 -10.90 10.80 -11.39
CA GLU A 247 -12.09 10.02 -11.69
C GLU A 247 -11.75 8.62 -12.23
N CYS A 248 -12.61 7.65 -11.93
CA CYS A 248 -12.55 6.28 -12.43
C CYS A 248 -12.43 6.26 -13.96
N VAL A 249 -11.47 5.51 -14.52
CA VAL A 249 -11.21 5.48 -15.97
C VAL A 249 -12.30 4.78 -16.78
N VAL A 250 -13.24 4.10 -16.10
CA VAL A 250 -14.34 3.36 -16.72
C VAL A 250 -15.60 4.21 -16.78
N CYS A 251 -16.02 4.81 -15.66
CA CYS A 251 -17.24 5.63 -15.64
C CYS A 251 -16.98 7.13 -15.85
N LEU A 252 -15.76 7.62 -15.59
CA LEU A 252 -15.39 9.03 -15.69
C LEU A 252 -16.36 9.92 -14.88
N SER A 253 -16.76 9.47 -13.68
CA SER A 253 -17.75 10.17 -12.85
C SER A 253 -17.45 10.02 -11.37
N GLU A 254 -17.28 8.78 -10.90
CA GLU A 254 -16.98 8.52 -9.49
C GLU A 254 -15.47 8.60 -9.23
N PRO A 255 -15.03 9.05 -8.05
CA PRO A 255 -13.63 9.07 -7.69
C PRO A 255 -13.04 7.65 -7.65
N ARG A 256 -11.74 7.55 -7.94
CA ARG A 256 -11.02 6.28 -7.79
C ARG A 256 -10.91 5.96 -6.30
N ASP A 257 -11.27 4.74 -5.94
CA ASP A 257 -11.15 4.18 -4.58
C ASP A 257 -10.63 2.73 -4.62
N THR A 258 -10.44 2.16 -5.81
CA THR A 258 -10.11 0.74 -5.97
C THR A 258 -8.82 0.54 -6.75
N THR A 259 -7.88 -0.19 -6.15
CA THR A 259 -6.58 -0.55 -6.71
C THR A 259 -6.57 -1.98 -7.25
N VAL A 260 -5.92 -2.18 -8.39
CA VAL A 260 -5.78 -3.50 -9.04
C VAL A 260 -4.46 -4.15 -8.66
N LEU A 261 -4.48 -5.35 -8.07
CA LEU A 261 -3.25 -6.09 -7.70
C LEU A 261 -2.93 -7.21 -8.72
N PRO A 262 -1.64 -7.48 -8.99
CA PRO A 262 -0.44 -6.94 -8.33
C PRO A 262 0.12 -5.65 -8.95
N CYS A 263 -0.47 -5.16 -10.05
CA CYS A 263 0.05 -4.01 -10.80
C CYS A 263 -0.10 -2.63 -10.11
N ARG A 264 -0.87 -2.55 -9.01
CA ARG A 264 -1.06 -1.40 -8.14
C ARG A 264 -1.62 -0.13 -8.81
N HIS A 265 -2.30 -0.26 -9.95
CA HIS A 265 -3.01 0.86 -10.57
C HIS A 265 -4.37 1.11 -9.89
N MET A 266 -4.52 2.28 -9.29
CA MET A 266 -5.79 2.82 -8.80
C MET A 266 -6.46 3.60 -9.92
N CYS A 267 -7.39 2.93 -10.60
CA CYS A 267 -8.03 3.44 -11.80
C CYS A 267 -9.54 3.22 -11.79
N LEU A 268 -10.09 2.57 -10.78
CA LEU A 268 -11.50 2.19 -10.71
C LEU A 268 -12.17 2.78 -9.48
N CYS A 269 -13.46 3.10 -9.61
CA CYS A 269 -14.36 3.19 -8.46
C CYS A 269 -14.87 1.79 -8.09
N ARG A 270 -15.43 1.68 -6.89
CA ARG A 270 -15.97 0.45 -6.32
C ARG A 270 -16.98 -0.26 -7.23
N GLU A 271 -17.92 0.49 -7.81
CA GLU A 271 -18.95 -0.08 -8.69
C GLU A 271 -18.33 -0.65 -9.97
N CYS A 272 -17.40 0.09 -10.57
CA CYS A 272 -16.73 -0.34 -11.80
C CYS A 272 -15.84 -1.56 -11.55
N ALA A 273 -15.14 -1.64 -10.41
CA ALA A 273 -14.35 -2.81 -10.06
C ALA A 273 -15.22 -4.07 -9.86
N GLN A 274 -16.40 -3.92 -9.24
CA GLN A 274 -17.34 -5.03 -9.06
C GLN A 274 -17.93 -5.54 -10.38
N LEU A 275 -18.04 -4.70 -11.40
CA LEU A 275 -18.45 -5.12 -12.74
C LEU A 275 -17.28 -5.74 -13.50
N LEU A 276 -16.09 -5.12 -13.42
CA LEU A 276 -14.91 -5.52 -14.17
C LEU A 276 -14.54 -6.97 -13.90
N ARG A 277 -14.59 -7.43 -12.63
CA ARG A 277 -14.29 -8.82 -12.25
C ARG A 277 -15.12 -9.89 -12.96
N TYR A 278 -16.27 -9.55 -13.53
CA TYR A 278 -17.13 -10.46 -14.28
C TYR A 278 -16.97 -10.35 -15.80
N GLN A 279 -16.35 -9.27 -16.29
CA GLN A 279 -16.18 -8.99 -17.72
C GLN A 279 -14.76 -9.29 -18.21
N THR A 280 -13.75 -8.94 -17.40
CA THR A 280 -12.34 -9.11 -17.75
C THR A 280 -11.49 -9.23 -16.49
N ASN A 281 -10.44 -10.04 -16.56
CA ASN A 281 -9.45 -10.19 -15.49
C ASN A 281 -8.17 -9.42 -15.81
N LYS A 282 -8.25 -8.27 -16.50
CA LYS A 282 -7.06 -7.45 -16.86
C LYS A 282 -7.19 -6.02 -16.36
N CYS A 283 -6.09 -5.46 -15.88
CA CYS A 283 -6.00 -4.05 -15.50
C CYS A 283 -6.31 -3.13 -16.70
N PRO A 284 -7.17 -2.10 -16.57
CA PRO A 284 -7.44 -1.15 -17.65
C PRO A 284 -6.21 -0.36 -18.13
N ILE A 285 -5.22 -0.15 -17.24
CA ILE A 285 -4.04 0.66 -17.53
C ILE A 285 -2.94 -0.17 -18.19
N CYS A 286 -2.46 -1.20 -17.50
CA CYS A 286 -1.30 -1.98 -17.94
C CYS A 286 -1.63 -3.34 -18.57
N ARG A 287 -2.92 -3.73 -18.60
CA ARG A 287 -3.41 -5.02 -19.12
C ARG A 287 -2.87 -6.27 -18.42
N GLN A 288 -2.13 -6.11 -17.32
CA GLN A 288 -1.67 -7.21 -16.48
C GLN A 288 -2.88 -7.96 -15.88
N PRO A 289 -2.82 -9.30 -15.75
CA PRO A 289 -3.88 -10.07 -15.10
C PRO A 289 -4.15 -9.58 -13.68
N VAL A 290 -5.43 -9.46 -13.33
CA VAL A 290 -5.90 -9.06 -12.01
C VAL A 290 -6.04 -10.32 -11.15
N GLU A 291 -5.32 -10.33 -10.03
CA GLU A 291 -5.45 -11.37 -9.03
C GLU A 291 -6.55 -11.02 -8.02
N ARG A 292 -6.56 -9.76 -7.57
CA ARG A 292 -7.55 -9.24 -6.61
C ARG A 292 -7.67 -7.72 -6.71
N PHE A 293 -8.79 -7.20 -6.20
CA PHE A 293 -9.03 -5.77 -6.05
C PHE A 293 -8.91 -5.35 -4.58
N LEU A 294 -8.28 -4.20 -4.36
CA LEU A 294 -8.14 -3.58 -3.04
C LEU A 294 -8.99 -2.30 -3.02
N GLU A 295 -10.11 -2.33 -2.30
CA GLU A 295 -10.94 -1.14 -2.04
C GLU A 295 -10.31 -0.34 -0.88
N ILE A 296 -10.11 0.96 -1.08
CA ILE A 296 -9.52 1.90 -0.13
C ILE A 296 -10.63 2.84 0.37
N GLU A 297 -11.04 2.65 1.61
CA GLU A 297 -11.98 3.57 2.25
C GLU A 297 -11.21 4.71 2.93
N PHE A 298 -11.34 5.93 2.41
CA PHE A 298 -10.79 7.13 3.05
C PHE A 298 -11.68 7.51 4.25
N GLY A 299 -11.14 7.42 5.46
CA GLY A 299 -11.81 7.97 6.64
C GLY A 299 -11.94 9.48 6.48
N SER A 300 -13.17 9.99 6.44
CA SER A 300 -13.43 11.43 6.57
C SER A 300 -12.87 11.89 7.91
N ASN A 301 -11.81 12.70 7.89
CA ASN A 301 -11.32 13.41 9.06
C ASN A 301 -12.36 14.43 9.52
N THR A 302 -13.37 13.99 10.26
CA THR A 302 -13.98 14.82 11.30
C THR A 302 -13.10 14.68 12.52
N ILE A 303 -12.23 15.67 12.76
CA ILE A 303 -11.57 15.87 14.04
C ILE A 303 -12.66 15.85 15.12
N PRO A 304 -12.71 14.87 16.04
CA PRO A 304 -13.57 15.01 17.20
C PRO A 304 -12.94 16.09 18.05
N GLN A 305 -13.61 17.25 18.10
CA GLN A 305 -13.37 18.22 19.14
C GLN A 305 -13.46 17.53 20.50
N GLN A 306 -12.57 17.94 21.39
CA GLN A 306 -12.46 17.52 22.79
C GLN A 306 -13.81 17.17 23.44
N GLY A 307 -13.82 16.01 24.10
CA GLY A 307 -14.90 15.60 25.00
C GLY A 307 -14.34 14.59 25.99
N SER A 308 -13.68 15.10 27.03
CA SER A 308 -13.29 14.35 28.21
C SER A 308 -14.51 13.67 28.83
N GLN A 309 -14.53 12.33 28.88
CA GLN A 309 -15.31 11.58 29.85
C GLN A 309 -14.50 10.41 30.40
N GLU A 310 -14.25 10.54 31.69
CA GLU A 310 -13.67 9.60 32.64
C GLU A 310 -14.58 8.36 32.75
N LEU A 311 -14.00 7.15 32.62
CA LEU A 311 -14.68 5.89 32.94
C LEU A 311 -13.86 5.17 34.00
N THR A 312 -14.44 5.14 35.20
CA THR A 312 -13.98 4.44 36.40
C THR A 312 -13.96 2.91 36.20
N ALA A 313 -12.96 2.27 36.81
CA ALA A 313 -12.81 0.81 36.82
C ALA A 313 -13.89 0.12 37.70
N PRO A 314 -14.39 -1.06 37.31
CA PRO A 314 -15.13 -1.91 38.23
C PRO A 314 -14.18 -2.65 39.18
N GLN A 315 -14.66 -2.81 40.43
CA GLN A 315 -14.00 -3.45 41.57
C GLN A 315 -13.72 -4.94 41.37
#